data_AF-A0A959BZZ1-F1
#
_entry.id   AF-A0A959BZZ1-F1
#
_cell.length_a   1.000
_cell.length_b   1.000
_cell.length_c   1.000
_cell.angle_alpha   90.00
_cell.angle_beta   90.00
_cell.angle_gamma   90.00
#
_symmetry.space_group_name_H-M   'P 1'
#
loop_
_entity.id
_entity.type
_entity.pdbx_description
1 polymer ?
#
loop_
_entity_poly.entity_id
_entity_poly.type
_entity_poly.pdbx_seq_one_letter_code
_entity_poly.pdbx_strand_id
1 'polypeptide(L)'
;MNTEQGSNGGGTIVPVIPMSVLDVELPLYLSVLAGFPSPADDYLEERLSLDKYLIKHPDSTFFVKVEGLSMVGAGIYPDDILIVDRSLEAKPGDVIVAVLDGEFTVKRLVKKSGRYALQPENPDYKLIPLDENAVFTVWGVVTNVIHKPYEL
;
A
#
# COMPACT_ATOMS: atom_id res chain seq x y z
N MET A 1 18.20 15.78 -43.49
CA MET A 1 19.08 14.86 -42.73
C MET A 1 19.40 15.55 -41.42
N ASN A 2 19.00 15.13 -40.23
CA ASN A 2 18.27 13.96 -39.79
C ASN A 2 17.32 14.37 -38.65
N THR A 3 16.17 13.73 -38.68
CA THR A 3 15.24 13.48 -37.57
C THR A 3 15.92 12.76 -36.42
N GLU A 4 15.69 13.19 -35.18
CA GLU A 4 15.64 12.28 -34.04
C GLU A 4 14.32 12.49 -33.29
N GLN A 5 13.48 11.47 -33.42
CA GLN A 5 12.26 11.24 -32.67
C GLN A 5 12.64 10.99 -31.20
N GLY A 6 12.16 11.85 -30.30
CA GLY A 6 12.14 11.58 -28.87
C GLY A 6 10.86 10.85 -28.51
N SER A 7 11.02 9.63 -28.01
CA SER A 7 10.00 8.64 -27.64
C SER A 7 8.83 9.20 -26.82
N ASN A 8 7.61 8.92 -27.29
CA ASN A 8 6.40 8.93 -26.45
C ASN A 8 6.46 7.76 -25.46
N GLY A 9 7.08 7.97 -24.30
CA GLY A 9 6.85 7.13 -23.13
C GLY A 9 5.53 7.53 -22.50
N GLY A 10 4.44 6.90 -22.93
CA GLY A 10 3.11 7.05 -22.32
C GLY A 10 3.05 6.40 -20.94
N GLY A 11 3.87 6.88 -20.00
CA GLY A 11 3.79 6.48 -18.61
C GLY A 11 2.59 7.15 -17.95
N THR A 12 1.75 6.36 -17.29
CA THR A 12 0.63 6.87 -16.51
C THR A 12 1.18 7.76 -15.38
N ILE A 13 0.94 9.07 -15.47
CA ILE A 13 1.29 10.01 -14.40
C ILE A 13 0.29 9.84 -13.26
N VAL A 14 0.73 9.37 -12.10
CA VAL A 14 -0.08 9.40 -10.88
C VAL A 14 0.09 10.79 -10.27
N PRO A 15 -0.98 11.60 -10.15
CA PRO A 15 -0.87 12.93 -9.59
C PRO A 15 -0.47 12.86 -8.12
N VAL A 16 0.57 13.62 -7.74
CA VAL A 16 0.98 13.77 -6.34
C VAL A 16 0.18 14.92 -5.73
N ILE A 17 -0.60 14.63 -4.70
CA ILE A 17 -1.32 15.64 -3.93
C ILE A 17 -0.44 16.03 -2.72
N PRO A 18 -0.18 17.32 -2.48
CA PRO A 18 0.58 17.74 -1.30
C PRO A 18 -0.17 17.34 -0.02
N MET A 19 0.50 16.60 0.86
CA MET A 19 -0.04 16.20 2.16
C MET A 19 0.13 17.34 3.16
N SER A 20 -0.93 17.68 3.90
CA SER A 20 -0.83 18.57 5.06
C SER A 20 -0.20 17.83 6.25
N VAL A 21 0.75 18.46 6.92
CA VAL A 21 1.34 17.92 8.15
C VAL A 21 0.37 18.16 9.31
N LEU A 22 0.02 17.10 10.03
CA LEU A 22 -0.74 17.17 11.27
C LEU A 22 0.22 16.86 12.43
N ASP A 23 0.66 17.88 13.16
CA ASP A 23 1.53 17.73 14.34
C ASP A 23 0.65 17.65 15.61
N VAL A 24 -0.05 16.52 15.77
CA VAL A 24 -0.99 16.30 16.89
C VAL A 24 -0.75 14.91 17.47
N GLU A 25 -0.39 14.87 18.76
CA GLU A 25 -0.36 13.65 19.55
C GLU A 25 -1.69 13.49 20.29
N LEU A 26 -2.34 12.34 20.13
CA LEU A 26 -3.63 12.02 20.75
C LEU A 26 -3.45 10.98 21.85
N PRO A 27 -4.30 10.97 22.89
CA PRO A 27 -4.25 9.91 23.90
C PRO A 27 -4.55 8.55 23.26
N LEU A 28 -3.73 7.54 23.57
CA LEU A 28 -4.00 6.14 23.26
C LEU A 28 -4.49 5.44 24.53
N TYR A 29 -5.74 5.02 24.52
CA TYR A 29 -6.31 4.22 25.60
C TYR A 29 -5.92 2.75 25.41
N LEU A 30 -5.44 2.11 26.49
CA LEU A 30 -5.17 0.66 26.49
C LEU A 30 -6.47 -0.10 26.18
N SER A 31 -6.33 -1.16 25.37
CA SER A 31 -7.39 -1.88 24.63
C SER A 31 -8.81 -1.74 25.21
N VAL A 32 -9.72 -1.17 24.43
CA VAL A 32 -11.16 -1.26 24.72
C VAL A 32 -11.64 -2.62 24.21
N LEU A 33 -12.17 -3.45 25.11
CA LEU A 33 -12.88 -4.66 24.69
C LEU A 33 -14.07 -4.23 23.82
N ALA A 34 -14.22 -4.82 22.64
CA ALA A 34 -15.47 -4.75 21.89
C ALA A 34 -16.55 -5.51 22.69
N GLY A 35 -17.17 -4.86 23.68
CA GLY A 35 -18.04 -5.50 24.67
C GLY A 35 -18.30 -4.65 25.92
N PHE A 36 -18.80 -5.29 26.99
CA PHE A 36 -19.17 -4.59 28.23
C PHE A 36 -17.93 -4.05 28.95
N PRO A 37 -17.83 -2.73 29.19
CA PRO A 37 -16.65 -2.14 29.82
C PRO A 37 -16.63 -2.46 31.32
N SER A 38 -15.48 -2.91 31.83
CA SER A 38 -15.27 -3.02 33.28
C SER A 38 -14.70 -1.70 33.81
N PRO A 39 -15.13 -1.18 34.98
CA PRO A 39 -14.89 0.21 35.40
C PRO A 39 -13.50 0.51 35.95
N ALA A 40 -12.58 -0.45 35.96
CA ALA A 40 -11.34 -0.35 36.71
C ALA A 40 -10.16 -0.62 35.78
N ASP A 41 -9.59 0.44 35.22
CA ASP A 41 -8.19 0.46 34.80
C ASP A 41 -7.68 1.91 34.96
N ASP A 42 -6.81 2.10 35.94
CA ASP A 42 -6.10 3.35 36.19
C ASP A 42 -5.18 3.64 35.00
N TYR A 43 -5.43 4.77 34.33
CA TYR A 43 -4.86 5.11 33.03
C TYR A 43 -3.37 5.50 33.13
N LEU A 44 -2.51 4.64 32.58
CA LEU A 44 -1.25 5.09 31.95
C LEU A 44 -1.62 5.65 30.57
N GLU A 45 -1.74 6.97 30.45
CA GLU A 45 -1.97 7.64 29.16
C GLU A 45 -0.66 7.69 28.36
N GLU A 46 -0.47 6.75 27.44
CA GLU A 46 0.52 6.93 26.38
C GLU A 46 -0.07 7.82 25.28
N ARG A 47 0.75 8.71 24.72
CA ARG A 47 0.36 9.54 23.57
C ARG A 47 0.79 8.88 22.27
N LEU A 48 -0.12 8.81 21.31
CA LEU A 48 0.11 8.24 19.98
C LEU A 48 0.20 9.35 18.93
N SER A 49 1.28 9.32 18.15
CA SER A 49 1.39 10.02 16.88
C SER A 49 1.36 8.96 15.77
N LEU A 50 0.38 9.08 14.87
CA LEU A 50 0.14 8.08 13.82
C LEU A 50 1.28 8.05 12.80
N ASP A 51 1.88 9.21 12.52
CA ASP A 51 3.06 9.34 11.68
C ASP A 51 4.24 8.54 12.28
N LYS A 52 4.62 8.76 13.54
CA LYS A 52 5.70 8.00 14.19
C LYS A 52 5.39 6.51 14.31
N TYR A 53 4.11 6.16 14.49
CA TYR A 53 3.69 4.77 14.66
C TYR A 53 3.68 3.99 13.34
N LEU A 54 3.15 4.59 12.27
CA LEU A 54 2.94 3.92 10.98
C LEU A 54 4.10 4.11 9.99
N ILE A 55 4.87 5.20 10.12
CA ILE A 55 5.91 5.59 9.17
C ILE A 55 7.29 5.42 9.80
N LYS A 56 7.94 4.30 9.49
CA LYS A 56 9.29 3.99 9.98
C LYS A 56 10.40 4.74 9.22
N HIS A 57 10.18 4.99 7.92
CA HIS A 57 11.16 5.63 7.04
C HIS A 57 10.50 6.79 6.28
N PRO A 58 10.40 7.99 6.90
CA PRO A 58 9.67 9.12 6.33
C PRO A 58 10.12 9.52 4.92
N ASP A 59 11.43 9.49 4.67
CA ASP A 59 12.01 9.89 3.38
C ASP A 59 11.76 8.89 2.24
N SER A 60 11.33 7.67 2.56
CA SER A 60 11.04 6.60 1.59
C SER A 60 9.59 6.11 1.64
N THR A 61 8.73 6.76 2.43
CA THR A 61 7.33 6.39 2.59
C THR A 61 6.43 7.32 1.79
N PHE A 62 5.46 6.75 1.09
CA PHE A 62 4.47 7.50 0.33
C PHE A 62 3.10 6.82 0.42
N PHE A 63 2.06 7.57 0.08
CA PHE A 63 0.69 7.09 0.13
C PHE A 63 0.15 6.82 -1.27
N VAL A 64 -0.66 5.78 -1.40
CA VAL A 64 -1.34 5.43 -2.66
C VAL A 64 -2.82 5.24 -2.39
N LYS A 65 -3.66 5.95 -3.13
CA LYS A 65 -5.11 5.71 -3.11
C LYS A 65 -5.41 4.48 -3.97
N VAL A 66 -6.20 3.55 -3.43
CA VAL A 66 -6.56 2.32 -4.11
C VAL A 66 -7.71 2.56 -5.08
N GLU A 67 -7.55 2.04 -6.28
CA GLU A 67 -8.61 1.90 -7.27
C GLU A 67 -8.77 0.43 -7.68
N GLY A 68 -10.02 0.00 -7.85
CA GLY A 68 -10.36 -1.36 -8.28
C GLY A 68 -10.49 -2.39 -7.16
N LEU A 69 -10.90 -3.60 -7.55
CA LEU A 69 -11.34 -4.66 -6.62
C LEU A 69 -10.36 -5.83 -6.52
N SER A 70 -9.19 -5.74 -7.17
CA SER A 70 -8.29 -6.90 -7.30
C SER A 70 -7.67 -7.40 -5.99
N MET A 71 -7.79 -6.63 -4.91
CA MET A 71 -7.15 -6.92 -3.61
C MET A 71 -8.13 -7.05 -2.44
N VAL A 72 -9.44 -7.16 -2.71
CA VAL A 72 -10.49 -7.20 -1.66
C VAL A 72 -10.35 -8.36 -0.68
N GLY A 73 -9.88 -9.52 -1.13
CA GLY A 73 -9.60 -10.70 -0.29
C GLY A 73 -8.43 -10.50 0.67
N ALA A 74 -7.58 -9.48 0.46
CA ALA A 74 -6.57 -9.03 1.41
C ALA A 74 -7.07 -7.91 2.33
N GLY A 75 -8.38 -7.57 2.29
CA GLY A 75 -8.95 -6.45 3.04
C GLY A 75 -8.57 -5.07 2.49
N ILE A 76 -8.16 -5.00 1.21
CA ILE A 76 -7.84 -3.75 0.53
C ILE A 76 -8.98 -3.42 -0.43
N TYR A 77 -9.69 -2.33 -0.15
CA TYR A 77 -10.90 -1.92 -0.84
C TYR A 77 -10.67 -0.65 -1.67
N PRO A 78 -11.56 -0.36 -2.65
CA PRO A 78 -11.55 0.93 -3.33
C PRO A 78 -11.61 2.09 -2.33
N ASP A 79 -10.94 3.19 -2.65
CA ASP A 79 -10.79 4.39 -1.81
C ASP A 79 -9.91 4.24 -0.55
N ASP A 80 -9.36 3.05 -0.27
CA ASP A 80 -8.37 2.89 0.79
C ASP A 80 -7.09 3.68 0.49
N ILE A 81 -6.39 4.07 1.55
CA ILE A 81 -5.06 4.67 1.46
C ILE A 81 -4.03 3.65 1.93
N LEU A 82 -3.12 3.28 1.03
CA LEU A 82 -1.98 2.43 1.34
C LEU A 82 -0.82 3.28 1.83
N ILE A 83 -0.15 2.82 2.88
CA ILE A 83 1.17 3.32 3.28
C ILE A 83 2.20 2.41 2.63
N VAL A 84 3.08 2.99 1.81
CA VAL A 84 4.03 2.24 0.99
C VAL A 84 5.45 2.69 1.29
N ASP A 85 6.33 1.75 1.58
CA ASP A 85 7.73 2.02 1.90
C ASP A 85 8.66 1.48 0.81
N ARG A 86 9.46 2.38 0.23
CA ARG A 86 10.47 2.09 -0.80
C ARG A 86 11.76 1.49 -0.26
N SER A 87 12.04 1.68 1.02
CA SER A 87 13.30 1.20 1.61
C SER A 87 13.30 -0.30 1.87
N LEU A 88 12.12 -0.93 1.87
CA LEU A 88 11.94 -2.35 2.12
C LEU A 88 12.16 -3.17 0.85
N GLU A 89 12.94 -4.25 0.99
CA GLU A 89 13.07 -5.27 -0.04
C GLU A 89 11.81 -6.15 -0.09
N ALA A 90 11.13 -6.18 -1.23
CA ALA A 90 9.93 -6.98 -1.42
C ALA A 90 10.20 -8.49 -1.45
N LYS A 91 9.43 -9.25 -0.70
CA LYS A 91 9.54 -10.71 -0.57
C LYS A 91 8.26 -11.41 -1.03
N PRO A 92 8.35 -12.70 -1.43
CA PRO A 92 7.14 -13.49 -1.66
C PRO A 92 6.23 -13.48 -0.43
N GLY A 93 4.96 -13.13 -0.63
CA GLY A 93 3.98 -12.93 0.43
C GLY A 93 3.63 -11.45 0.63
N ASP A 94 4.51 -10.52 0.29
CA ASP A 94 4.25 -9.10 0.49
C ASP A 94 3.24 -8.56 -0.52
N VAL A 95 2.42 -7.61 -0.07
CA VAL A 95 1.64 -6.77 -0.98
C VAL A 95 2.52 -5.62 -1.40
N ILE A 96 2.62 -5.38 -2.71
CA ILE A 96 3.51 -4.37 -3.28
C ILE A 96 2.75 -3.43 -4.19
N VAL A 97 3.25 -2.21 -4.29
CA VAL A 97 2.99 -1.32 -5.42
C VAL A 97 4.07 -1.57 -6.45
N ALA A 98 3.68 -1.85 -7.68
CA ALA A 98 4.60 -2.07 -8.78
C ALA A 98 4.13 -1.35 -10.04
N VAL A 99 5.08 -1.09 -10.93
CA VAL A 99 4.80 -0.70 -12.32
C VAL A 99 4.98 -1.94 -13.18
N LEU A 100 3.93 -2.31 -13.90
CA LEU A 100 3.93 -3.39 -14.88
C LEU A 100 3.51 -2.80 -16.22
N ASP A 101 4.36 -2.92 -17.23
CA ASP A 101 4.12 -2.41 -18.59
C ASP A 101 3.73 -0.91 -18.63
N GLY A 102 4.31 -0.12 -17.71
CA GLY A 102 4.07 1.32 -17.60
C GLY A 102 2.87 1.71 -16.73
N GLU A 103 2.11 0.74 -16.20
CA GLU A 103 0.93 0.98 -15.36
C GLU A 103 1.17 0.59 -13.90
N PHE A 104 0.66 1.41 -12.99
CA PHE A 104 0.69 1.11 -11.56
C PHE A 104 -0.31 0.02 -11.20
N THR A 105 0.13 -0.93 -10.37
CA THR A 105 -0.72 -2.00 -9.85
C THR A 105 -0.36 -2.33 -8.41
N VAL A 106 -1.36 -2.78 -7.67
CA VAL A 106 -1.21 -3.32 -6.31
C VAL A 106 -1.54 -4.80 -6.35
N LYS A 107 -0.58 -5.65 -6.00
CA LYS A 107 -0.72 -7.11 -6.01
C LYS A 107 0.14 -7.76 -4.95
N ARG A 108 -0.18 -9.00 -4.59
CA ARG A 108 0.73 -9.81 -3.77
C ARG A 108 1.85 -10.37 -4.64
N LEU A 109 3.10 -10.14 -4.25
CA LEU A 109 4.24 -10.81 -4.87
C LEU A 109 4.26 -12.27 -4.44
N VAL A 110 4.28 -13.20 -5.38
CA VAL A 110 4.38 -14.63 -5.08
C VAL A 110 5.47 -15.27 -5.92
N LYS A 111 6.00 -16.40 -5.45
CA LYS A 111 6.94 -17.22 -6.21
C LYS A 111 6.34 -18.61 -6.42
N LYS A 112 6.00 -18.95 -7.66
CA LYS A 112 5.41 -20.24 -8.05
C LYS A 112 6.36 -20.96 -9.00
N SER A 113 6.70 -22.21 -8.69
CA SER A 113 7.61 -23.04 -9.51
C SER A 113 8.92 -22.35 -9.88
N GLY A 114 9.49 -21.59 -8.93
CA GLY A 114 10.74 -20.85 -9.11
C GLY A 114 10.61 -19.48 -9.79
N ARG A 115 9.45 -19.12 -10.35
CA ARG A 115 9.22 -17.84 -11.05
C ARG A 115 8.38 -16.89 -10.21
N TYR A 116 8.66 -15.59 -10.31
CA TYR A 116 7.84 -14.57 -9.68
C TYR A 116 6.54 -14.35 -10.46
N ALA A 117 5.49 -13.98 -9.73
CA ALA A 117 4.20 -13.62 -10.29
C ALA A 117 3.50 -12.63 -9.35
N LEU A 118 2.54 -11.90 -9.89
CA LEU A 118 1.66 -11.02 -9.14
C LEU A 118 0.30 -11.72 -8.97
N GLN A 119 -0.07 -11.97 -7.72
CA GLN A 119 -1.31 -12.62 -7.34
C GLN A 119 -2.31 -11.54 -6.89
N PRO A 120 -3.42 -11.35 -7.63
CA PRO A 120 -4.59 -10.66 -7.11
C PRO A 120 -5.19 -11.46 -5.95
N GLU A 121 -5.77 -10.76 -5.00
CA GLU A 121 -6.53 -11.32 -3.88
C GLU A 121 -8.02 -11.16 -4.16
N ASN A 122 -8.44 -11.58 -5.35
CA ASN A 122 -9.83 -11.61 -5.77
C ASN A 122 -10.00 -12.75 -6.80
N PRO A 123 -10.91 -13.72 -6.59
CA PRO A 123 -11.14 -14.85 -7.50
C PRO A 123 -11.46 -14.46 -8.95
N ASP A 124 -12.04 -13.27 -9.17
CA ASP A 124 -12.40 -12.79 -10.51
C ASP A 124 -11.18 -12.33 -11.33
N TYR A 125 -10.01 -12.22 -10.70
CA TYR A 125 -8.77 -11.74 -11.30
C TYR A 125 -7.74 -12.85 -11.40
N LYS A 126 -7.08 -12.95 -12.55
CA LYS A 126 -6.10 -14.01 -12.83
C LYS A 126 -4.72 -13.66 -12.28
N LEU A 127 -3.97 -14.71 -11.90
CA LEU A 127 -2.54 -14.61 -11.63
C LEU A 127 -1.81 -14.01 -12.84
N ILE A 128 -0.91 -13.07 -12.60
CA ILE A 128 -0.10 -12.43 -13.63
C ILE A 128 1.35 -12.94 -13.49
N PRO A 129 1.80 -13.88 -14.34
CA PRO A 129 3.18 -14.34 -14.32
C PRO A 129 4.12 -13.21 -14.77
N LEU A 130 5.25 -13.04 -14.06
CA LEU A 130 6.31 -12.16 -14.53
C LEU A 130 7.24 -13.01 -15.40
N ASP A 131 7.08 -12.87 -16.72
CA ASP A 131 7.95 -13.52 -17.69
C ASP A 131 9.24 -12.71 -17.92
N GLU A 132 10.12 -13.22 -18.77
CA GLU A 132 11.43 -12.60 -19.02
C GLU A 132 11.33 -11.29 -19.83
N ASN A 133 10.18 -11.00 -20.44
CA ASN A 133 9.96 -9.81 -21.27
C ASN A 133 9.16 -8.73 -20.53
N ALA A 134 8.53 -9.06 -19.40
CA ALA A 134 7.73 -8.13 -18.62
C ALA A 134 8.57 -6.95 -18.12
N VAL A 135 8.14 -5.73 -18.44
CA VAL A 135 8.74 -4.52 -17.89
C VAL A 135 8.14 -4.30 -16.51
N PHE A 136 8.82 -4.83 -15.50
CA PHE A 136 8.35 -4.84 -14.11
C PHE A 136 9.31 -4.09 -13.19
N THR A 137 8.78 -3.22 -12.33
CA THR A 137 9.54 -2.53 -11.29
C THR A 137 8.73 -2.45 -10.01
N VAL A 138 9.30 -2.94 -8.91
CA VAL A 138 8.72 -2.75 -7.58
C VAL A 138 8.92 -1.30 -7.17
N TRP A 139 7.82 -0.63 -6.83
CA TRP A 139 7.83 0.75 -6.34
C TRP A 139 7.84 0.83 -4.82
N GLY A 140 7.44 -0.23 -4.11
CA GLY A 140 7.57 -0.31 -2.66
C GLY A 140 6.65 -1.37 -2.06
N VAL A 141 6.87 -1.65 -0.78
CA VAL A 141 6.09 -2.63 -0.01
C VAL A 141 4.98 -1.91 0.74
N VAL A 142 3.76 -2.43 0.66
CA VAL A 142 2.62 -1.93 1.42
C VAL A 142 2.78 -2.35 2.88
N THR A 143 2.89 -1.38 3.79
CA THR A 143 3.08 -1.63 5.22
C THR A 143 1.77 -1.59 6.00
N ASN A 144 0.84 -0.72 5.61
CA ASN A 144 -0.44 -0.53 6.27
C ASN A 144 -1.53 -0.13 5.27
N VAL A 145 -2.78 -0.38 5.66
CA VAL A 145 -3.98 0.02 4.92
C VAL A 145 -4.82 0.89 5.86
N ILE A 146 -5.09 2.12 5.44
CA ILE A 146 -6.02 3.01 6.13
C ILE A 146 -7.36 2.84 5.43
N HIS A 147 -8.26 2.14 6.11
CA HIS A 147 -9.61 1.87 5.66
C HIS A 147 -10.60 2.70 6.46
N LYS A 148 -11.50 3.40 5.77
CA LYS A 148 -12.67 4.01 6.41
C LYS A 148 -13.79 2.97 6.42
N PRO A 149 -14.24 2.50 7.60
CA PRO A 149 -15.37 1.57 7.66
C PRO A 149 -16.63 2.22 7.07
N TYR A 150 -17.48 1.40 6.44
CA TYR A 150 -18.77 1.85 5.93
C TYR A 150 -19.67 2.28 7.10
N GLU A 151 -20.31 3.44 6.94
CA GLU A 151 -21.24 4.09 7.88
C GLU A 151 -20.62 4.59 9.20
N LEU A 152 -20.43 5.92 9.28
CA LEU A 152 -20.35 6.71 10.51
C LEU A 152 -21.53 7.67 10.55
#